data_AF-A0A6L5QFX0-F1
#
_entry.id   AF-A0A6L5QFX0-F1
#
_cell.length_a   1.000
_cell.length_b   1.000
_cell.length_c   1.000
_cell.angle_alpha   90.00
_cell.angle_beta   90.00
_cell.angle_gamma   90.00
#
_symmetry.space_group_name_H-M   'P 1'
#
loop_
_entity.id
_entity.type
_entity.pdbx_description
1 polymer ?
#
loop_
_entity_poly.entity_id
_entity_poly.type
_entity_poly.pdbx_seq_one_letter_code
_entity_poly.pdbx_strand_id
1 'polypeptide(L)'
;MAALIVSDRLPEPAGATPQGAAWQQLLHWQENGQQLAFVYTRSQGGLIHTGQGRLDQLSLDATTIEAGASKLYIVLSGASYEAGPQLFFTPNLLSRFHVNGVAVRLANHDWLFLSDESLPALGMETLQKRLAP
;
A
#
# COMPACT_ATOMS: atom_id res chain seq x y z
N MET A 1 -13.51 20.50 26.71
CA MET A 1 -12.48 19.45 26.73
C MET A 1 -13.16 18.15 26.34
N ALA A 2 -13.05 17.71 25.09
CA ALA A 2 -13.66 16.48 24.62
C ALA A 2 -12.75 15.30 24.99
N ALA A 3 -13.31 14.30 25.66
CA ALA A 3 -12.60 13.09 26.06
C ALA A 3 -12.09 12.36 24.81
N LEU A 4 -10.78 12.10 24.75
CA LEU A 4 -10.18 11.19 23.79
C LEU A 4 -10.76 9.80 24.09
N ILE A 5 -11.65 9.32 23.22
CA ILE A 5 -12.01 7.90 23.20
C ILE A 5 -10.80 7.19 22.60
N VAL A 6 -9.86 6.79 23.46
CA VAL A 6 -8.86 5.80 23.11
C VAL A 6 -9.60 4.46 23.11
N SER A 7 -10.10 4.08 21.94
CA SER A 7 -10.67 2.75 21.74
C SER A 7 -9.50 1.76 21.75
N ASP A 8 -9.40 0.96 22.81
CA ASP A 8 -8.33 -0.02 23.08
C ASP A 8 -8.25 -1.14 22.03
N ARG A 9 -9.24 -1.22 21.13
CA ARG A 9 -9.20 -2.01 19.90
C ARG A 9 -9.92 -1.26 18.81
N LEU A 10 -9.15 -0.71 17.87
CA LEU A 10 -9.69 -0.37 16.56
C LEU A 10 -10.38 -1.64 16.02
N PRO A 11 -11.63 -1.55 15.52
CA PRO A 11 -12.27 -2.71 14.90
C PRO A 11 -11.33 -3.27 13.83
N GLU A 12 -11.17 -4.60 13.78
CA GLU A 12 -10.40 -5.22 12.71
C GLU A 12 -10.89 -4.64 11.37
N PRO A 13 -10.00 -4.06 10.55
CA PRO A 13 -10.43 -3.53 9.27
C PRO A 13 -11.08 -4.67 8.50
N ALA A 14 -12.33 -4.46 8.07
CA ALA A 14 -13.12 -5.45 7.39
C ALA A 14 -12.32 -5.99 6.19
N GLY A 15 -11.84 -7.23 6.27
CA GLY A 15 -10.99 -7.85 5.24
C GLY A 15 -9.57 -8.20 5.64
N ALA A 16 -9.17 -7.98 6.91
CA ALA A 16 -7.83 -8.27 7.48
C ALA A 16 -7.33 -9.72 7.35
N THR A 17 -8.08 -10.62 6.71
CA THR A 17 -7.71 -12.03 6.56
C THR A 17 -7.26 -12.34 5.13
N PRO A 18 -6.38 -13.35 4.93
CA PRO A 18 -5.98 -13.81 3.60
C PRO A 18 -7.09 -14.45 2.75
N GLN A 19 -8.34 -14.43 3.25
CA GLN A 19 -9.53 -14.92 2.55
C GLN A 19 -10.53 -13.77 2.29
N GLY A 20 -10.17 -12.54 2.66
CA GLY A 20 -10.99 -11.35 2.47
C GLY A 20 -10.94 -10.79 1.04
N ALA A 21 -11.86 -9.86 0.76
CA ALA A 21 -11.96 -9.18 -0.54
C ALA A 21 -10.64 -8.55 -1.00
N ALA A 22 -9.81 -8.08 -0.07
CA ALA A 22 -8.48 -7.53 -0.36
C ALA A 22 -7.54 -8.55 -1.01
N TRP A 23 -7.49 -9.78 -0.48
CA TRP A 23 -6.64 -10.82 -1.05
C TRP A 23 -7.13 -11.26 -2.43
N GLN A 24 -8.45 -11.40 -2.59
CA GLN A 24 -9.05 -11.72 -3.89
C GLN A 24 -8.75 -10.66 -4.95
N GLN A 25 -8.77 -9.38 -4.58
CA GLN A 25 -8.39 -8.29 -5.48
C GLN A 25 -6.91 -8.37 -5.89
N LEU A 26 -6.01 -8.67 -4.95
CA LEU A 26 -4.59 -8.85 -5.26
C LEU A 26 -4.34 -10.03 -6.21
N LEU A 27 -5.01 -11.16 -5.98
CA LEU A 27 -4.96 -12.32 -6.88
C LEU A 27 -5.46 -11.95 -8.28
N HIS A 28 -6.60 -11.28 -8.36
CA HIS A 28 -7.16 -10.83 -9.63
C HIS A 28 -6.20 -9.92 -10.40
N TRP A 29 -5.58 -8.94 -9.74
CA TRP A 29 -4.61 -8.06 -10.38
C TRP A 29 -3.33 -8.80 -10.84
N GLN A 30 -2.86 -9.78 -10.06
CA GLN A 30 -1.72 -10.62 -10.43
C GLN A 30 -2.04 -11.48 -11.65
N GLU A 31 -3.17 -12.20 -11.65
CA GLU A 31 -3.61 -13.08 -12.74
C GLU A 31 -3.77 -12.32 -14.06
N ASN A 32 -4.24 -11.08 -14.00
CA ASN A 32 -4.39 -10.21 -15.16
C ASN A 32 -3.10 -9.48 -15.58
N GLY A 33 -2.01 -9.60 -14.81
CA GLY A 33 -0.77 -8.87 -15.05
C GLY A 33 -0.97 -7.35 -15.08
N GLN A 34 -1.87 -6.84 -14.25
CA GLN A 34 -2.31 -5.46 -14.30
C GLN A 34 -1.20 -4.50 -13.85
N GLN A 35 -1.07 -3.38 -14.56
CA GLN A 35 -0.19 -2.29 -14.14
C GLN A 35 -0.84 -1.55 -12.97
N LEU A 36 -0.18 -1.53 -11.82
CA LEU A 36 -0.66 -0.92 -10.58
C LEU A 36 0.29 0.20 -10.13
N ALA A 37 -0.31 1.25 -9.58
CA ALA A 37 0.42 2.20 -8.76
C ALA A 37 0.72 1.53 -7.42
N PHE A 38 1.94 1.70 -6.91
CA PHE A 38 2.31 1.17 -5.60
C PHE A 38 3.05 2.19 -4.74
N VAL A 39 2.89 2.04 -3.44
CA VAL A 39 3.64 2.74 -2.40
C VAL A 39 4.10 1.69 -1.40
N TYR A 40 5.40 1.60 -1.17
CA TYR A 40 5.99 0.79 -0.11
C TYR A 40 6.74 1.72 0.83
N THR A 41 6.37 1.72 2.11
CA THR A 41 6.99 2.53 3.15
C THR A 41 7.53 1.63 4.24
N ARG A 42 8.82 1.80 4.57
CA ARG A 42 9.39 1.14 5.74
C ARG A 42 9.03 1.90 7.02
N SER A 43 8.80 1.15 8.09
CA SER A 43 8.62 1.72 9.42
C SER A 43 9.79 2.62 9.83
N GLN A 44 9.56 3.51 10.80
CA GLN A 44 10.55 4.45 11.35
C GLN A 44 11.03 5.55 10.38
N GLY A 45 10.22 5.92 9.38
CA GLY A 45 10.55 7.01 8.45
C GLY A 45 11.67 6.66 7.48
N GLY A 46 11.86 5.36 7.24
CA GLY A 46 12.84 4.86 6.31
C GLY A 46 12.44 5.05 4.84
N LEU A 47 12.94 4.15 4.02
CA LEU A 47 12.79 4.17 2.56
C LEU A 47 11.32 4.12 2.13
N ILE A 48 10.93 5.09 1.31
CA ILE A 48 9.68 5.09 0.57
C ILE A 48 10.00 4.75 -0.88
N HIS A 49 9.47 3.64 -1.38
CA HIS A 49 9.45 3.33 -2.80
C HIS A 49 8.06 3.57 -3.35
N THR A 50 7.96 4.38 -4.40
CA THR A 50 6.71 4.58 -5.11
C THR A 50 6.94 4.43 -6.60
N GLY A 51 5.91 3.98 -7.31
CA GLY A 51 6.00 3.86 -8.75
C GLY A 51 4.83 3.10 -9.34
N GLN A 52 5.07 2.58 -10.53
CA GLN A 52 4.16 1.71 -11.25
C GLN A 52 4.83 0.33 -11.35
N GLY A 53 4.10 -0.73 -11.07
CA GLY A 53 4.59 -2.10 -11.16
C GLY A 53 3.48 -3.11 -11.41
N ARG A 54 3.86 -4.37 -11.58
CA ARG A 54 2.93 -5.50 -11.72
C ARG A 54 3.24 -6.52 -10.63
N LEU A 55 2.20 -7.18 -10.12
CA LEU A 55 2.39 -8.32 -9.23
C LEU A 55 2.85 -9.51 -10.08
N ASP A 56 4.11 -9.88 -9.96
CA ASP A 56 4.73 -11.02 -10.68
C ASP A 56 4.42 -12.33 -9.94
N GLN A 57 4.63 -12.33 -8.63
CA GLN A 57 4.33 -13.44 -7.74
C GLN A 57 3.55 -12.97 -6.52
N LEU A 58 2.57 -13.75 -6.10
CA LEU A 58 1.77 -13.52 -4.89
C LEU A 58 1.48 -14.84 -4.19
N SER A 59 1.83 -14.89 -2.91
CA SER A 59 1.61 -16.02 -2.01
C SER A 59 1.39 -15.50 -0.60
N LEU A 60 0.91 -16.35 0.32
CA LEU A 60 0.71 -15.94 1.71
C LEU A 60 2.00 -15.51 2.42
N ASP A 61 3.16 -15.99 1.95
CA ASP A 61 4.45 -15.74 2.58
C ASP A 61 5.21 -14.57 1.95
N ALA A 62 4.99 -14.30 0.67
CA ALA A 62 5.70 -13.26 -0.07
C ALA A 62 4.98 -12.81 -1.34
N THR A 63 5.31 -11.60 -1.78
CA THR A 63 4.97 -11.06 -3.09
C THR A 63 6.17 -10.41 -3.77
N THR A 64 6.15 -10.43 -5.09
CA THR A 64 7.14 -9.73 -5.94
C THR A 64 6.43 -8.71 -6.81
N ILE A 65 6.89 -7.47 -6.78
CA ILE A 65 6.45 -6.39 -7.68
C ILE A 65 7.55 -6.15 -8.72
N GLU A 66 7.21 -6.33 -9.98
CA GLU A 66 8.08 -5.95 -11.10
C GLU A 66 7.81 -4.49 -11.47
N ALA A 67 8.81 -3.63 -11.32
CA ALA A 67 8.76 -2.19 -11.54
C ALA A 67 9.86 -1.78 -12.53
N GLY A 68 9.56 -1.90 -13.83
CA GLY A 68 10.53 -1.64 -14.89
C GLY A 68 11.68 -2.65 -14.87
N ALA A 69 12.91 -2.18 -14.71
CA ALA A 69 14.10 -3.05 -14.62
C ALA A 69 14.36 -3.62 -13.21
N SER A 70 13.55 -3.22 -12.23
CA SER A 70 13.73 -3.61 -10.83
C SER A 70 12.63 -4.56 -10.38
N LYS A 71 12.97 -5.47 -9.47
CA LYS A 71 12.00 -6.31 -8.76
C LYS A 71 12.08 -6.04 -7.26
N LEU A 72 10.93 -5.78 -6.64
CA LEU A 72 10.79 -5.63 -5.20
C LEU A 72 10.26 -6.94 -4.64
N TYR A 73 11.01 -7.58 -3.76
CA TYR A 73 10.58 -8.77 -3.03
C TYR A 73 10.13 -8.37 -1.62
N ILE A 74 8.91 -8.73 -1.24
CA ILE A 74 8.26 -8.30 -0.01
C ILE A 74 7.75 -9.53 0.75
N VAL A 75 8.15 -9.69 2.00
CA VAL A 75 7.69 -10.77 2.88
C VAL A 75 6.31 -10.40 3.45
N LEU A 76 5.34 -11.28 3.28
CA LEU A 76 3.95 -11.14 3.70
C LEU A 76 3.58 -11.99 4.93
N SER A 77 4.51 -12.76 5.48
CA SER A 77 4.26 -13.54 6.69
C SER A 77 3.77 -12.65 7.85
N GLY A 78 2.58 -12.96 8.37
CA GLY A 78 1.91 -12.15 9.40
C GLY A 78 1.32 -10.83 8.91
N ALA A 79 1.21 -10.61 7.60
CA ALA A 79 0.58 -9.43 7.04
C ALA A 79 -0.94 -9.45 7.19
N SER A 80 -1.52 -8.26 7.27
CA SER A 80 -2.97 -8.03 7.20
C SER A 80 -3.33 -7.20 5.99
N TYR A 81 -4.52 -7.44 5.45
CA TYR A 81 -4.96 -6.91 4.15
C TYR A 81 -6.23 -6.09 4.32
N GLU A 82 -6.34 -4.96 3.64
CA GLU A 82 -7.50 -4.08 3.74
C GLU A 82 -7.85 -3.55 2.36
N ALA A 83 -9.08 -3.80 1.90
CA ALA A 83 -9.59 -3.26 0.65
C ALA A 83 -10.39 -2.00 0.93
N GLY A 84 -10.18 -0.98 0.10
CA GLY A 84 -10.97 0.24 0.14
C GLY A 84 -10.15 1.52 0.04
N PRO A 85 -10.80 2.67 0.21
CA PRO A 85 -10.15 3.97 0.10
C PRO A 85 -9.14 4.20 1.21
N GLN A 86 -7.90 4.48 0.84
CA GLN A 86 -6.83 4.90 1.74
C GLN A 86 -6.60 6.40 1.64
N LEU A 87 -6.36 7.04 2.79
CA LEU A 87 -6.18 8.50 2.87
C LEU A 87 -4.72 8.87 2.57
N PHE A 88 -4.52 9.71 1.57
CA PHE A 88 -3.25 10.32 1.23
C PHE A 88 -3.31 11.83 1.44
N PHE A 89 -2.14 12.42 1.72
CA PHE A 89 -1.98 13.86 1.87
C PHE A 89 -1.12 14.40 0.73
N THR A 90 -1.39 15.62 0.31
CA THR A 90 -0.44 16.33 -0.54
C THR A 90 0.86 16.60 0.24
N PRO A 91 2.01 16.69 -0.45
CA PRO A 91 3.31 16.90 0.22
C PRO A 91 3.37 18.15 1.10
N ASN A 92 2.59 19.18 0.77
CA ASN A 92 2.47 20.42 1.55
C ASN A 92 1.46 20.32 2.71
N LEU A 93 0.81 19.17 2.88
CA LEU A 93 -0.23 18.89 3.88
C LEU A 93 -1.45 19.81 3.81
N LEU A 94 -1.62 20.57 2.72
CA LEU A 94 -2.75 21.49 2.55
C LEU A 94 -4.03 20.79 2.11
N SER A 95 -3.93 19.58 1.57
CA SER A 95 -5.08 18.82 1.11
C SER A 95 -4.89 17.33 1.32
N ARG A 96 -6.01 16.61 1.30
CA ARG A 96 -6.10 15.17 1.46
C ARG A 96 -7.02 14.59 0.40
N PHE A 97 -6.73 13.39 -0.06
CA PHE A 97 -7.52 12.68 -1.05
C PHE A 97 -7.55 11.20 -0.70
N HIS A 98 -8.63 10.53 -1.08
CA HIS A 98 -8.75 9.09 -0.93
C HIS A 98 -8.38 8.42 -2.25
N VAL A 99 -7.69 7.30 -2.17
CA VAL A 99 -7.35 6.46 -3.31
C VAL A 99 -7.87 5.06 -3.02
N ASN A 100 -8.68 4.50 -3.92
CA ASN A 100 -9.13 3.13 -3.75
C ASN A 100 -7.98 2.17 -4.03
N GLY A 101 -7.84 1.14 -3.21
CA GLY A 101 -6.85 0.12 -3.45
C GLY A 101 -6.83 -0.93 -2.37
N VAL A 102 -5.71 -1.65 -2.30
CA VAL A 102 -5.43 -2.63 -1.27
C VAL A 102 -4.25 -2.15 -0.45
N ALA A 103 -4.48 -1.98 0.85
CA ALA A 103 -3.45 -1.78 1.85
C ALA A 103 -3.02 -3.13 2.42
N VAL A 104 -1.71 -3.32 2.54
CA VAL A 104 -1.07 -4.49 3.13
C VAL A 104 -0.17 -4.00 4.25
N ARG A 105 -0.56 -4.29 5.49
CA ARG A 105 0.24 -3.96 6.67
C ARG A 105 1.09 -5.17 7.01
N LEU A 106 2.40 -5.01 6.93
CA LEU A 106 3.37 -6.08 7.13
C LEU A 106 3.67 -6.25 8.63
N ALA A 107 4.10 -7.46 9.03
CA ALA A 107 4.35 -7.79 10.43
C ALA A 107 5.45 -6.92 11.07
N ASN A 108 6.38 -6.40 10.27
CA ASN A 108 7.45 -5.50 10.70
C ASN A 108 7.02 -4.00 10.72
N HIS A 109 5.72 -3.72 10.69
CA HIS A 109 5.13 -2.38 10.61
C HIS A 109 5.45 -1.60 9.32
N ASP A 110 6.06 -2.25 8.32
CA ASP A 110 6.11 -1.69 6.98
C ASP A 110 4.71 -1.73 6.36
N TRP A 111 4.51 -0.88 5.38
CA TRP A 111 3.21 -0.74 4.71
C TRP A 111 3.40 -0.75 3.20
N LEU A 112 2.60 -1.58 2.54
CA LEU A 112 2.49 -1.63 1.09
C LEU A 112 1.06 -1.23 0.72
N PHE A 113 0.92 -0.36 -0.27
CA PHE A 113 -0.34 -0.01 -0.87
C PHE A 113 -0.27 -0.22 -2.38
N LEU A 114 -1.32 -0.80 -2.94
CA LEU A 114 -1.48 -1.11 -4.36
C LEU A 114 -2.82 -0.56 -4.84
N SER A 115 -2.82 0.10 -5.99
CA SER A 115 -4.03 0.67 -6.60
C SER A 115 -3.97 0.55 -8.11
N ASP A 116 -5.12 0.28 -8.72
CA ASP A 116 -5.31 0.38 -10.16
C ASP A 116 -5.65 1.80 -10.63
N GLU A 117 -5.97 2.69 -9.70
CA GLU A 117 -6.08 4.11 -9.98
C GLU A 117 -4.67 4.69 -10.18
N SER A 118 -4.50 5.47 -11.23
CA SER A 118 -3.29 6.27 -11.38
C SER A 118 -3.22 7.25 -10.20
N LEU A 119 -2.31 6.99 -9.25
CA LEU A 119 -2.05 7.91 -8.15
C LEU A 119 -1.82 9.32 -8.73
N PRO A 120 -2.55 10.35 -8.26
CA PRO A 120 -2.46 11.69 -8.86
C PRO A 120 -1.01 12.14 -8.98
N ALA A 121 -0.58 12.48 -10.20
CA ALA A 121 0.80 12.87 -10.50
C ALA A 121 1.32 13.98 -9.55
N LEU A 122 0.41 14.87 -9.12
CA LEU A 122 0.65 15.94 -8.14
C LEU A 122 1.24 15.46 -6.79
N GLY A 123 0.91 14.25 -6.34
CA GLY A 123 1.45 13.67 -5.11
C GLY A 123 2.76 12.91 -5.32
N MET A 124 2.86 12.14 -6.39
CA MET A 124 3.95 11.18 -6.64
C MET A 124 5.22 11.82 -7.20
N GLU A 125 5.10 12.78 -8.13
CA GLU A 125 6.26 13.48 -8.72
C GLU A 125 7.07 14.26 -7.67
N THR A 126 6.39 14.75 -6.63
CA THR A 126 7.01 15.55 -5.58
C THR A 126 7.66 14.69 -4.48
N LEU A 127 7.14 13.47 -4.24
CA LEU A 127 7.76 12.50 -3.34
C LEU A 127 9.07 11.96 -3.91
N GLN A 128 9.13 11.67 -5.21
CA GLN A 128 10.37 11.26 -5.88
C GLN A 128 11.44 12.35 -5.85
N LYS A 129 11.06 13.64 -5.99
CA LYS A 129 12.02 14.77 -5.94
C LYS A 129 12.66 15.02 -4.58
N ARG A 130 12.11 14.49 -3.47
CA ARG A 130 12.67 14.66 -2.11
C ARG A 130 13.51 13.47 -1.61
N LEU A 131 13.55 12.38 -2.38
CA LEU A 131 14.36 11.19 -2.10
C LEU A 131 15.67 11.16 -2.91
N ALA A 132 15.88 12.14 -3.81
CA ALA A 132 17.17 12.38 -4.43
C ALA A 132 18.07 13.17 -3.44
N PRO A 133 19.34 12.78 -3.25
CA PRO A 133 20.27 13.43 -2.32
C PRO A 133 20.55 14.89 -2.70
#